data_AF-A0A6N9DER5-F1
#
_entry.id   AF-A0A6N9DER5-F1
#
_cell.length_a   1.000
_cell.length_b   1.000
_cell.length_c   1.000
_cell.angle_alpha   90.00
_cell.angle_beta   90.00
_cell.angle_gamma   90.00
#
_symmetry.space_group_name_H-M   'P 1'
#
loop_
_entity.id
_entity.type
_entity.pdbx_description
1 polymer ?
#
loop_
_entity_poly.entity_id
_entity_poly.type
_entity_poly.pdbx_seq_one_letter_code
_entity_poly.pdbx_strand_id
1 'polypeptide(L)'
;MSSASPEHLTSIVKSRDTDGYPIPADAEWLTALIKPDTQRNDTGLVARIRDESGLYHSVTIGNLEPRSVTVGTPYGCEKPVPLEDEEGFEPPDWCRIGIPLSPLRRDTSDTEQLWLEFIGISRRPIENAPQPTTGSVRIKDISTANAAGELSLLTDFGDIVNRRTTAAGFGDLGARIDPFSETPSDGAVLTWSQPRYGQLKGVRVGTSDDVLRVIGSNWFKKELELEVGDTTRLFLGNRSTTVEFVAFADFFPTFPSASSPYLVADLREVQRIMSIDQTRGADATNELWISAPEAKIDDLANIEDLFSFNNLSARLMQHAGSEIIRSRSDA
;
A
#
# COMPACT_ATOMS: atom_id res chain seq x y z
N MET A 1 -12.69 -33.03 -15.57
CA MET A 1 -12.68 -31.94 -14.57
C MET A 1 -12.90 -30.64 -15.31
N SER A 2 -13.95 -29.91 -14.92
CA SER A 2 -14.36 -28.62 -15.52
C SER A 2 -13.20 -27.63 -15.46
N SER A 3 -12.87 -26.99 -16.57
CA SER A 3 -11.97 -25.83 -16.56
C SER A 3 -12.57 -24.78 -15.64
N ALA A 4 -11.83 -24.33 -14.64
CA ALA A 4 -12.25 -23.19 -13.84
C ALA A 4 -12.40 -21.97 -14.75
N SER A 5 -13.50 -21.21 -14.61
CA SER A 5 -13.64 -19.95 -15.31
C SER A 5 -12.59 -18.95 -14.80
N PRO A 6 -12.16 -17.97 -15.61
CA PRO A 6 -11.30 -16.88 -15.14
C PRO A 6 -11.84 -16.19 -13.88
N GLU A 7 -13.16 -16.02 -13.79
CA GLU A 7 -13.83 -15.48 -12.60
C GLU A 7 -13.62 -16.34 -11.35
N HIS A 8 -13.64 -17.67 -11.51
CA HIS A 8 -13.32 -18.57 -10.41
C HIS A 8 -11.85 -18.43 -9.98
N LEU A 9 -10.92 -18.35 -10.93
CA LEU A 9 -9.50 -18.13 -10.64
C LEU A 9 -9.25 -16.80 -9.92
N THR A 10 -9.88 -15.72 -10.36
CA THR A 10 -9.83 -14.43 -9.67
C THR A 10 -10.39 -14.52 -8.25
N SER A 11 -11.52 -15.21 -8.06
CA SER A 11 -12.13 -15.35 -6.74
C SER A 11 -11.27 -16.13 -5.73
N ILE A 12 -10.46 -17.08 -6.20
CA ILE A 12 -9.60 -17.89 -5.32
C ILE A 12 -8.26 -17.21 -5.01
N VAL A 13 -7.73 -16.35 -5.89
CA VAL A 13 -6.48 -15.60 -5.62
C VAL A 13 -6.72 -14.26 -4.93
N LYS A 14 -7.94 -13.74 -4.96
CA LYS A 14 -8.26 -12.50 -4.27
C LYS A 14 -8.03 -12.68 -2.77
N SER A 15 -7.24 -11.76 -2.21
CA SER A 15 -7.06 -11.61 -0.78
C SER A 15 -8.42 -11.45 -0.09
N ARG A 16 -8.59 -12.13 1.05
CA ARG A 16 -9.71 -11.85 1.95
C ARG A 16 -9.28 -10.64 2.78
N ASP A 17 -9.97 -9.53 2.60
CA ASP A 17 -9.89 -8.35 3.47
C ASP A 17 -8.56 -7.56 3.43
N THR A 18 -8.36 -6.81 2.34
CA THR A 18 -7.38 -5.72 2.26
C THR A 18 -8.08 -4.38 2.13
N ASP A 19 -8.89 -4.06 3.13
CA ASP A 19 -9.62 -2.80 3.15
C ASP A 19 -8.93 -1.84 4.13
N GLY A 20 -8.16 -0.91 3.57
CA GLY A 20 -7.82 0.33 4.26
C GLY A 20 -9.07 1.09 4.69
N TYR A 21 -8.90 2.15 5.47
CA TYR A 21 -10.05 2.96 5.85
C TYR A 21 -10.55 3.78 4.65
N PRO A 22 -11.82 3.61 4.21
CA PRO A 22 -12.36 4.37 3.11
C PRO A 22 -12.44 5.86 3.48
N ILE A 23 -11.90 6.72 2.63
CA ILE A 23 -11.96 8.17 2.76
C ILE A 23 -13.31 8.64 2.17
N PRO A 24 -14.17 9.34 2.95
CA PRO A 24 -15.45 9.83 2.45
C PRO A 24 -15.32 10.66 1.18
N ALA A 25 -16.29 10.55 0.26
CA ALA A 25 -16.26 11.26 -1.02
C ALA A 25 -16.30 12.79 -0.85
N ASP A 26 -16.98 13.27 0.21
CA ASP A 26 -17.10 14.68 0.58
C ASP A 26 -15.93 15.21 1.43
N ALA A 27 -14.95 14.36 1.76
CA ALA A 27 -13.76 14.78 2.48
C ALA A 27 -12.89 15.72 1.63
N GLU A 28 -12.68 16.92 2.13
CA GLU A 28 -11.77 17.92 1.57
C GLU A 28 -10.37 17.85 2.19
N TRP A 29 -10.26 17.34 3.42
CA TRP A 29 -9.02 17.29 4.18
C TRP A 29 -8.77 15.91 4.77
N LEU A 30 -7.49 15.52 4.81
CA LEU A 30 -6.99 14.46 5.68
C LEU A 30 -6.23 15.09 6.84
N THR A 31 -6.56 14.72 8.07
CA THR A 31 -6.03 15.32 9.29
C THR A 31 -5.54 14.27 10.27
N ALA A 32 -4.61 14.67 11.13
CA ALA A 32 -4.13 13.86 12.23
C ALA A 32 -4.00 14.72 13.49
N LEU A 33 -4.47 14.22 14.63
CA LEU A 33 -4.27 14.85 15.93
C LEU A 33 -3.04 14.23 16.59
N ILE A 34 -1.96 15.01 16.69
CA ILE A 34 -0.65 14.49 17.09
C ILE A 34 -0.05 15.22 18.29
N LYS A 35 0.82 14.51 19.01
CA LYS A 35 1.71 15.03 20.03
C LYS A 35 3.10 14.42 19.84
N PRO A 36 4.00 15.09 19.10
CA PRO A 36 5.38 14.63 18.93
C PRO A 36 6.12 14.60 20.26
N ASP A 37 6.92 13.56 20.51
CA ASP A 37 7.84 13.55 21.66
C ASP A 37 9.00 14.53 21.49
N THR A 38 9.33 14.86 20.24
CA THR A 38 10.34 15.86 19.90
C THR A 38 9.85 16.66 18.71
N GLN A 39 9.89 17.98 18.81
CA GLN A 39 9.51 18.85 17.69
C GLN A 39 10.55 18.79 16.58
N ARG A 40 10.12 18.49 15.36
CA ARG A 40 11.01 18.32 14.19
C ARG A 40 10.37 18.84 12.91
N ASN A 41 11.01 19.82 12.28
CA ASN A 41 10.50 20.40 11.03
C ASN A 41 10.84 19.56 9.78
N ASP A 42 11.88 18.71 9.88
CA ASP A 42 12.44 17.85 8.83
C ASP A 42 11.75 16.48 8.72
N THR A 43 10.92 16.16 9.71
CA THR A 43 10.24 14.88 9.86
C THR A 43 8.75 15.06 9.58
N GLY A 44 8.27 14.46 8.48
CA GLY A 44 6.88 14.52 8.04
C GLY A 44 6.06 13.32 8.50
N LEU A 45 4.82 13.56 8.93
CA LEU A 45 3.81 12.49 9.03
C LEU A 45 3.23 12.24 7.64
N VAL A 46 3.36 11.02 7.13
CA VAL A 46 2.95 10.62 5.79
C VAL A 46 1.80 9.62 5.87
N ALA A 47 0.86 9.74 4.95
CA ALA A 47 -0.15 8.75 4.65
C ALA A 47 0.06 8.18 3.25
N ARG A 48 -0.26 6.89 3.09
CA ARG A 48 -0.37 6.26 1.77
C ARG A 48 -1.82 5.99 1.49
N ILE A 49 -2.27 6.58 0.39
CA ILE A 49 -3.65 6.52 -0.06
C ILE A 49 -3.67 5.69 -1.33
N ARG A 50 -4.51 4.65 -1.35
CA ARG A 50 -4.79 3.85 -2.54
C ARG A 50 -6.02 4.43 -3.25
N ASP A 51 -6.00 4.47 -4.58
CA ASP A 51 -7.17 4.79 -5.41
C ASP A 51 -7.91 3.54 -5.94
N GLU A 52 -8.95 3.73 -6.74
CA GLU A 52 -9.73 2.61 -7.29
C GLU A 52 -8.95 1.75 -8.29
N SER A 53 -7.97 2.35 -8.97
CA SER A 53 -7.09 1.66 -9.90
C SER A 53 -6.08 0.75 -9.19
N GLY A 54 -5.81 1.00 -7.91
CA GLY A 54 -4.83 0.28 -7.09
C GLY A 54 -3.47 1.00 -6.98
N LEU A 55 -3.37 2.22 -7.50
CA LEU A 55 -2.16 3.03 -7.40
C LEU A 55 -2.05 3.68 -6.00
N TYR A 56 -0.82 3.83 -5.54
CA TYR A 56 -0.52 4.38 -4.22
C TYR A 56 0.10 5.77 -4.30
N HIS A 57 -0.56 6.71 -3.61
CA HIS A 57 -0.17 8.10 -3.52
C HIS A 57 0.41 8.40 -2.14
N SER A 58 1.57 9.07 -2.12
CA SER A 58 2.21 9.52 -0.89
C SER A 58 1.78 10.95 -0.59
N VAL A 59 1.12 11.18 0.55
CA VAL A 59 0.76 12.53 1.00
C VAL A 59 1.37 12.83 2.37
N THR A 60 2.04 13.96 2.50
CA THR A 60 2.54 14.43 3.80
C THR A 60 1.44 15.24 4.48
N ILE A 61 0.86 14.72 5.56
CA ILE A 61 -0.19 15.40 6.33
C ILE A 61 0.35 16.70 6.95
N GLY A 62 1.58 16.65 7.47
CA GLY A 62 2.26 17.76 8.12
C GLY A 62 3.64 17.33 8.62
N ASN A 63 4.26 18.13 9.48
CA ASN A 63 5.51 17.77 10.15
C ASN A 63 5.36 17.67 11.67
N LEU A 64 6.43 17.27 12.33
CA LEU A 64 6.49 17.16 13.78
C LEU A 64 6.88 18.49 14.47
N GLU A 65 6.90 19.63 13.77
CA GLU A 65 6.76 20.97 14.40
C GLU A 65 5.27 21.38 14.45
N PRO A 66 4.39 20.37 14.59
CA PRO A 66 2.98 20.30 14.18
C PRO A 66 2.47 21.42 13.26
N ARG A 67 3.10 21.54 12.09
CA ARG A 67 2.64 22.42 11.00
C ARG A 67 2.08 21.59 9.85
N SER A 68 0.92 22.00 9.37
CA SER A 68 0.35 21.55 8.10
C SER A 68 1.27 21.93 6.92
N VAL A 69 1.12 21.21 5.80
CA VAL A 69 2.00 21.43 4.64
C VAL A 69 1.69 22.74 3.91
N THR A 70 0.41 23.12 3.88
CA THR A 70 -0.06 24.29 3.15
C THR A 70 -0.20 25.50 4.08
N VAL A 71 0.17 26.68 3.62
CA VAL A 71 -0.02 27.94 4.36
C VAL A 71 -1.50 28.35 4.28
N GLY A 72 -2.09 28.79 5.39
CA GLY A 72 -3.49 29.23 5.46
C GLY A 72 -4.52 28.12 5.69
N THR A 73 -4.07 26.93 6.09
CA THR A 73 -4.95 25.82 6.47
C THR A 73 -5.54 26.02 7.86
N PRO A 74 -6.77 25.53 8.15
CA PRO A 74 -7.36 25.64 9.48
C PRO A 74 -6.66 24.76 10.53
N TYR A 75 -5.80 23.83 10.10
CA TYR A 75 -5.12 22.87 10.97
C TYR A 75 -3.67 23.31 11.23
N GLY A 76 -3.29 23.41 12.51
CA GLY A 76 -1.95 23.65 13.02
C GLY A 76 -1.98 23.77 14.55
N CYS A 77 -0.83 23.75 15.21
CA CYS A 77 -0.81 24.12 16.63
C CYS A 77 -1.24 25.57 16.82
N GLU A 78 -2.05 25.82 17.84
CA GLU A 78 -2.15 27.16 18.42
C GLU A 78 -0.78 27.61 18.93
N LYS A 79 -0.55 28.92 18.94
CA LYS A 79 0.67 29.45 19.54
C LYS A 79 0.65 29.16 21.04
N PRO A 80 1.78 28.77 21.65
CA PRO A 80 1.87 28.61 23.10
C PRO A 80 1.31 29.84 23.82
N VAL A 81 0.48 29.64 24.83
CA VAL A 81 -0.14 30.73 25.60
C VAL A 81 0.87 31.21 26.65
N PRO A 82 1.13 32.52 26.78
CA PRO A 82 1.98 33.03 27.86
C PRO A 82 1.42 32.63 29.22
N LEU A 83 2.27 32.16 30.13
CA LEU A 83 1.85 31.93 31.51
C LEU A 83 1.55 33.27 32.19
N GLU A 84 0.52 33.31 33.04
CA GLU A 84 0.09 34.53 33.76
C GLU A 84 1.21 35.16 34.61
N ASP A 85 2.24 34.38 34.94
CA ASP A 85 3.31 34.71 35.87
C ASP A 85 4.60 35.19 35.17
N GLU A 86 4.58 35.33 33.83
CA GLU A 86 5.67 35.83 32.98
C GLU A 86 7.06 35.17 33.11
N GLU A 87 7.14 33.86 33.33
CA GLU A 87 8.28 33.06 32.86
C GLU A 87 7.82 31.74 32.23
N GLY A 88 7.50 31.79 30.94
CA GLY A 88 7.26 30.60 30.12
C GLY A 88 5.98 30.66 29.30
N PHE A 89 5.71 29.55 28.62
CA PHE A 89 4.49 29.35 27.85
C PHE A 89 3.91 27.97 28.17
N GLU A 90 2.59 27.84 28.17
CA GLU A 90 1.94 26.53 28.16
C GLU A 90 2.01 25.97 26.73
N PRO A 91 2.77 24.87 26.50
CA PRO A 91 2.87 24.28 25.17
C PRO A 91 1.53 23.61 24.80
N PRO A 92 1.07 23.71 23.54
CA PRO A 92 -0.15 23.04 23.11
C PRO A 92 0.04 21.52 23.18
N ASP A 93 -0.85 20.85 23.91
CA ASP A 93 -0.67 19.45 24.31
C ASP A 93 -0.98 18.46 23.17
N TRP A 94 -1.87 18.83 22.26
CA TRP A 94 -2.22 18.08 21.05
C TRP A 94 -2.48 19.05 19.90
N CYS A 95 -1.99 18.73 18.72
CA CYS A 95 -2.15 19.60 17.55
C CYS A 95 -2.73 18.83 16.37
N ARG A 96 -3.79 19.38 15.78
CA ARG A 96 -4.35 18.84 14.54
C ARG A 96 -3.58 19.43 13.36
N ILE A 97 -2.95 18.58 12.59
CA ILE A 97 -2.32 18.91 11.30
C ILE A 97 -3.15 18.33 10.16
N GLY A 98 -3.07 18.90 8.96
CA GLY A 98 -3.84 18.41 7.82
C GLY A 98 -3.34 18.85 6.46
N ILE A 99 -3.76 18.09 5.45
CA ILE A 99 -3.47 18.35 4.03
C ILE A 99 -4.79 18.36 3.24
N PRO A 100 -4.97 19.27 2.27
CA PRO A 100 -6.11 19.20 1.38
C PRO A 100 -6.01 17.97 0.47
N LEU A 101 -7.13 17.30 0.25
CA LEU A 101 -7.26 16.17 -0.67
C LEU A 101 -7.49 16.60 -2.13
N SER A 102 -7.83 17.86 -2.37
CA SER A 102 -8.14 18.37 -3.71
C SER A 102 -7.03 18.21 -4.75
N PRO A 103 -5.71 18.31 -4.43
CA PRO A 103 -4.67 18.01 -5.41
C PRO A 103 -4.68 16.53 -5.82
N LEU A 104 -4.84 15.63 -4.83
CA LEU A 104 -4.88 14.19 -5.08
C LEU A 104 -6.12 13.80 -5.91
N ARG A 105 -7.30 14.31 -5.54
CA ARG A 105 -8.55 14.04 -6.29
C ARG A 105 -8.51 14.53 -7.73
N ARG A 106 -7.80 15.64 -8.00
CA ARG A 106 -7.58 16.10 -9.37
C ARG A 106 -6.75 15.12 -10.20
N ASP A 107 -5.78 14.45 -9.58
CA ASP A 107 -4.90 13.50 -10.25
C ASP A 107 -5.56 12.12 -10.45
N THR A 108 -6.51 11.73 -9.59
CA THR A 108 -7.22 10.44 -9.66
C THR A 108 -8.62 10.50 -10.27
N SER A 109 -9.24 11.68 -10.42
CA SER A 109 -10.69 11.93 -10.63
C SER A 109 -11.46 12.09 -9.32
N ASP A 110 -12.34 13.09 -9.26
CA ASP A 110 -13.12 13.46 -8.06
C ASP A 110 -14.11 12.38 -7.61
N THR A 111 -14.46 11.44 -8.51
CA THR A 111 -15.43 10.37 -8.24
C THR A 111 -14.82 9.08 -7.70
N GLU A 112 -13.49 8.95 -7.71
CA GLU A 112 -12.84 7.73 -7.26
C GLU A 112 -12.84 7.63 -5.72
N GLN A 113 -13.23 6.46 -5.22
CA GLN A 113 -13.04 6.09 -3.83
C GLN A 113 -11.54 6.02 -3.50
N LEU A 114 -11.17 6.58 -2.35
CA LEU A 114 -9.81 6.55 -1.83
C LEU A 114 -9.76 5.73 -0.54
N TRP A 115 -8.65 5.06 -0.26
CA TRP A 115 -8.45 4.27 0.96
C TRP A 115 -7.15 4.65 1.65
N LEU A 116 -7.20 4.94 2.94
CA LEU A 116 -6.02 5.09 3.79
C LEU A 116 -5.51 3.71 4.22
N GLU A 117 -4.28 3.37 3.83
CA GLU A 117 -3.73 2.02 4.11
C GLU A 117 -2.42 2.01 4.91
N PHE A 118 -1.73 3.14 4.98
CA PHE A 118 -0.50 3.23 5.76
C PHE A 118 -0.32 4.63 6.34
N ILE A 119 0.17 4.67 7.57
CA ILE A 119 0.62 5.88 8.25
C ILE A 119 2.07 5.66 8.67
N GLY A 120 2.91 6.65 8.43
CA GLY A 120 4.31 6.56 8.78
C GLY A 120 5.00 7.90 8.81
N ILE A 121 6.33 7.84 8.79
CA ILE A 121 7.22 8.96 8.81
C ILE A 121 8.04 9.00 7.52
N SER A 122 8.20 10.21 6.99
CA SER A 122 9.07 10.52 5.87
C SER A 122 9.98 11.71 6.17
N ARG A 123 11.02 11.90 5.36
CA ARG A 123 11.73 13.18 5.27
C ARG A 123 10.82 14.27 4.67
N ARG A 124 11.06 15.54 5.02
CA ARG A 124 10.35 16.70 4.46
C ARG A 124 11.31 17.78 3.93
N PRO A 125 11.26 18.16 2.63
CA PRO A 125 10.42 17.59 1.58
C PRO A 125 10.79 16.13 1.31
N ILE A 126 9.81 15.35 0.83
CA ILE A 126 10.06 13.98 0.36
C ILE A 126 11.19 14.05 -0.67
N GLU A 127 12.15 13.13 -0.56
CA GLU A 127 13.32 13.01 -1.43
C GLU A 127 14.48 14.01 -1.25
N ASN A 128 14.25 15.20 -0.69
CA ASN A 128 15.24 16.29 -0.69
C ASN A 128 15.80 16.70 0.68
N ALA A 129 15.26 16.14 1.77
CA ALA A 129 15.72 16.43 3.14
C ALA A 129 16.60 15.32 3.74
N PRO A 130 17.35 15.64 4.83
CA PRO A 130 18.03 14.63 5.64
C PRO A 130 17.09 13.52 6.10
N GLN A 131 17.64 12.34 6.36
CA GLN A 131 16.83 11.24 6.91
C GLN A 131 16.39 11.58 8.34
N PRO A 132 15.10 11.42 8.67
CA PRO A 132 14.62 11.50 10.04
C PRO A 132 15.44 10.58 10.94
N THR A 133 15.90 11.10 12.08
CA THR A 133 16.45 10.24 13.11
C THR A 133 15.33 9.41 13.76
N THR A 134 15.70 8.33 14.44
CA THR A 134 14.78 7.54 15.29
C THR A 134 13.94 8.45 16.18
N GLY A 135 12.68 8.10 16.38
CA GLY A 135 11.78 8.89 17.18
C GLY A 135 10.43 8.24 17.42
N SER A 136 9.56 9.03 18.05
CA SER A 136 8.19 8.66 18.35
C SER A 136 7.24 9.86 18.25
N VAL A 137 6.00 9.56 17.92
CA VAL A 137 4.89 10.52 17.89
C VAL A 137 3.65 9.84 18.44
N ARG A 138 2.93 10.52 19.33
CA ARG A 138 1.60 10.08 19.73
C ARG A 138 0.60 10.60 18.71
N ILE A 139 -0.33 9.75 18.32
CA ILE A 139 -1.38 10.05 17.37
C ILE A 139 -2.69 9.65 18.04
N LYS A 140 -3.54 10.64 18.31
CA LYS A 140 -4.84 10.41 18.95
C LYS A 140 -5.84 9.86 17.93
N ASP A 141 -5.89 10.47 16.76
CA ASP A 141 -6.76 10.04 15.67
C ASP A 141 -6.21 10.43 14.31
N ILE A 142 -6.65 9.69 13.29
CA ILE A 142 -6.67 10.13 11.90
C ILE A 142 -8.13 10.34 11.51
N SER A 143 -8.43 11.54 11.01
CA SER A 143 -9.78 11.96 10.65
C SER A 143 -9.78 12.71 9.34
N THR A 144 -10.91 12.68 8.65
CA THR A 144 -11.17 13.55 7.50
C THR A 144 -11.99 14.76 7.91
N ALA A 145 -11.97 15.83 7.12
CA ALA A 145 -12.88 16.95 7.31
C ALA A 145 -13.55 17.34 5.98
N ASN A 146 -14.85 17.64 6.05
CA ASN A 146 -15.61 18.17 4.92
C ASN A 146 -15.43 19.70 4.79
N ALA A 147 -16.11 20.30 3.80
CA ALA A 147 -16.08 21.75 3.55
C ALA A 147 -16.58 22.61 4.74
N ALA A 148 -17.45 22.05 5.59
CA ALA A 148 -17.94 22.71 6.79
C ALA A 148 -16.96 22.60 7.98
N GLY A 149 -15.87 21.84 7.83
CA GLY A 149 -14.91 21.56 8.89
C GLY A 149 -15.35 20.46 9.86
N GLU A 150 -16.44 19.74 9.55
CA GLU A 150 -16.92 18.62 10.36
C GLU A 150 -15.97 17.43 10.21
N LEU A 151 -15.55 16.86 11.34
CA LEU A 151 -14.60 15.76 11.37
C LEU A 151 -15.32 14.41 11.29
N SER A 152 -14.84 13.55 10.40
CA SER A 152 -15.21 12.14 10.32
C SER A 152 -14.02 11.26 10.67
N LEU A 153 -14.13 10.48 11.74
CA LEU A 153 -13.08 9.59 12.23
C LEU A 153 -12.80 8.46 11.22
N LEU A 154 -11.53 8.29 10.83
CA LEU A 154 -11.10 7.10 10.09
C LEU A 154 -10.59 6.02 11.04
N THR A 155 -9.75 6.40 12.00
CA THR A 155 -9.22 5.51 13.04
C THR A 155 -8.74 6.28 14.25
N ASP A 156 -9.04 5.76 15.43
CA ASP A 156 -8.45 6.13 16.73
C ASP A 156 -7.44 5.09 17.22
N PHE A 157 -7.15 4.09 16.36
CA PHE A 157 -6.30 2.93 16.64
C PHE A 157 -6.81 2.01 17.75
N GLY A 158 -8.09 2.11 18.14
CA GLY A 158 -8.69 1.23 19.14
C GLY A 158 -8.81 -0.24 18.68
N ASP A 159 -8.78 -0.48 17.37
CA ASP A 159 -8.72 -1.79 16.73
C ASP A 159 -7.28 -2.33 16.62
N ILE A 160 -6.27 -1.54 16.99
CA ILE A 160 -4.87 -1.92 16.87
C ILE A 160 -4.39 -2.66 18.11
N VAL A 161 -4.36 -3.99 18.01
CA VAL A 161 -3.54 -4.83 18.89
C VAL A 161 -2.20 -5.12 18.19
N ASN A 162 -1.11 -4.54 18.69
CA ASN A 162 0.29 -4.90 18.36
C ASN A 162 0.66 -4.95 16.87
N ARG A 163 0.32 -3.91 16.07
CA ARG A 163 0.72 -3.88 14.66
C ARG A 163 2.15 -3.41 14.46
N ARG A 164 2.91 -4.21 13.71
CA ARG A 164 4.31 -3.96 13.33
C ARG A 164 4.37 -3.87 11.81
N THR A 165 5.33 -3.13 11.26
CA THR A 165 5.62 -3.26 9.83
C THR A 165 5.99 -4.72 9.54
N THR A 166 5.26 -5.43 8.69
CA THR A 166 5.49 -6.87 8.40
C THR A 166 6.71 -7.15 7.51
N ALA A 167 7.60 -6.18 7.36
CA ALA A 167 8.87 -6.34 6.67
C ALA A 167 10.05 -5.84 7.51
N ALA A 168 10.21 -6.38 8.73
CA ALA A 168 11.52 -6.45 9.35
C ALA A 168 12.32 -7.53 8.62
N GLY A 169 13.23 -7.13 7.71
CA GLY A 169 14.40 -7.95 7.43
C GLY A 169 15.16 -8.22 8.74
N PHE A 170 15.93 -9.31 8.77
CA PHE A 170 16.78 -9.67 9.92
C PHE A 170 17.49 -8.43 10.50
N GLY A 171 17.06 -7.99 11.69
CA GLY A 171 17.74 -6.95 12.50
C GLY A 171 17.20 -5.52 12.46
N ASP A 172 16.13 -5.19 11.71
CA ASP A 172 15.51 -3.85 11.75
C ASP A 172 14.17 -3.91 12.48
N LEU A 173 14.07 -3.29 13.66
CA LEU A 173 12.79 -3.21 14.41
C LEU A 173 11.74 -2.32 13.73
N GLY A 174 12.08 -1.71 12.58
CA GLY A 174 11.13 -1.07 11.67
C GLY A 174 10.36 0.07 12.33
N ALA A 175 9.07 0.17 12.02
CA ALA A 175 8.15 1.01 12.76
C ALA A 175 7.08 0.15 13.44
N ARG A 176 6.59 0.64 14.57
CA ARG A 176 5.58 -0.03 15.38
C ARG A 176 4.57 0.99 15.86
N ILE A 177 3.31 0.59 15.90
CA ILE A 177 2.24 1.35 16.52
C ILE A 177 1.69 0.55 17.69
N ASP A 178 1.62 1.19 18.84
CA ASP A 178 1.14 0.60 20.09
C ASP A 178 0.05 1.46 20.70
N PRO A 179 -0.93 0.87 21.41
CA PRO A 179 -1.87 1.64 22.21
C PRO A 179 -1.13 2.61 23.15
N PHE A 180 -1.59 3.85 23.21
CA PHE A 180 -1.00 4.86 24.10
C PHE A 180 -1.33 4.58 25.57
N SER A 181 -2.50 4.01 25.84
CA SER A 181 -2.92 3.57 27.17
C SER A 181 -3.70 2.25 27.08
N GLU A 182 -4.08 1.70 28.23
CA GLU A 182 -4.99 0.54 28.29
C GLU A 182 -6.42 0.89 27.82
N THR A 183 -6.75 2.17 27.70
CA THR A 183 -8.00 2.66 27.14
C THR A 183 -7.84 2.83 25.62
N PRO A 184 -8.55 2.03 24.79
CA PRO A 184 -8.35 2.05 23.33
C PRO A 184 -8.55 3.42 22.65
N SER A 185 -9.34 4.32 23.25
CA SER A 185 -9.66 5.65 22.72
C SER A 185 -8.61 6.72 22.98
N ASP A 186 -7.53 6.42 23.73
CA ASP A 186 -6.49 7.40 24.03
C ASP A 186 -5.49 7.57 22.88
N GLY A 187 -5.65 6.79 21.81
CA GLY A 187 -4.83 6.81 20.61
C GLY A 187 -3.66 5.83 20.67
N ALA A 188 -2.64 6.10 19.86
CA ALA A 188 -1.48 5.24 19.70
C ALA A 188 -0.15 6.00 19.72
N VAL A 189 0.92 5.26 19.98
CA VAL A 189 2.30 5.71 19.85
C VAL A 189 2.91 5.05 18.63
N LEU A 190 3.24 5.85 17.61
CA LEU A 190 4.05 5.40 16.48
C LEU A 190 5.52 5.62 16.81
N THR A 191 6.30 4.54 16.78
CA THR A 191 7.75 4.54 16.93
C THR A 191 8.41 4.09 15.63
N TRP A 192 9.58 4.63 15.30
CA TRP A 192 10.30 4.25 14.08
C TRP A 192 11.82 4.24 14.26
N SER A 193 12.48 3.30 13.58
CA SER A 193 13.90 3.34 13.27
C SER A 193 14.21 4.28 12.11
N GLN A 194 15.48 4.68 11.95
CA GLN A 194 15.91 5.53 10.85
C GLN A 194 15.49 4.97 9.47
N PRO A 195 14.75 5.73 8.63
CA PRO A 195 14.32 5.29 7.31
C PRO A 195 15.50 5.20 6.34
N ARG A 196 15.49 4.20 5.45
CA ARG A 196 16.42 4.14 4.31
C ARG A 196 15.99 5.12 3.22
N TYR A 197 16.93 5.48 2.34
CA TYR A 197 16.60 6.27 1.15
C TYR A 197 15.52 5.56 0.31
N GLY A 198 14.47 6.28 -0.07
CA GLY A 198 13.35 5.77 -0.86
C GLY A 198 12.29 5.00 -0.06
N GLN A 199 12.49 4.78 1.23
CA GLN A 199 11.56 4.03 2.08
C GLN A 199 10.89 4.94 3.14
N LEU A 200 9.63 4.64 3.39
CA LEU A 200 8.84 5.16 4.49
C LEU A 200 8.99 4.22 5.70
N LYS A 201 8.85 4.77 6.91
CA LYS A 201 8.82 3.96 8.14
C LYS A 201 7.49 4.18 8.83
N GLY A 202 6.68 3.14 8.87
CA GLY A 202 5.32 3.24 9.40
C GLY A 202 4.64 1.89 9.49
N VAL A 203 3.34 1.94 9.64
CA VAL A 203 2.48 0.79 9.88
C VAL A 203 1.30 0.81 8.94
N ARG A 204 0.80 -0.38 8.63
CA ARG A 204 -0.44 -0.52 7.88
C ARG A 204 -1.64 -0.36 8.82
N VAL A 205 -2.67 0.27 8.27
CA VAL A 205 -3.93 0.56 8.95
C VAL A 205 -5.09 -0.08 8.18
N GLY A 206 -6.22 -0.38 8.84
CA GLY A 206 -7.31 -1.17 8.24
C GLY A 206 -7.15 -2.69 8.44
N THR A 207 -7.90 -3.56 7.78
CA THR A 207 -7.68 -5.02 7.92
C THR A 207 -6.50 -5.46 7.05
N SER A 208 -5.65 -6.36 7.56
CA SER A 208 -4.72 -7.06 6.68
C SER A 208 -4.43 -8.47 7.18
N ASP A 209 -4.93 -9.45 6.44
CA ASP A 209 -4.20 -10.70 6.29
C ASP A 209 -2.96 -10.41 5.42
N ASP A 210 -1.77 -10.74 5.90
CA ASP A 210 -0.52 -10.52 5.17
C ASP A 210 -0.12 -11.74 4.31
N VAL A 211 -1.09 -12.62 4.07
CA VAL A 211 -0.94 -13.80 3.23
C VAL A 211 -1.35 -13.48 1.79
N LEU A 212 -0.37 -13.54 0.89
CA LEU A 212 -0.61 -13.44 -0.55
C LEU A 212 -1.07 -14.80 -1.09
N ARG A 213 -2.32 -14.87 -1.56
CA ARG A 213 -2.89 -16.09 -2.14
C ARG A 213 -2.44 -16.24 -3.59
N VAL A 214 -1.88 -17.40 -3.94
CA VAL A 214 -1.28 -17.63 -5.26
C VAL A 214 -1.68 -18.97 -5.89
N ILE A 215 -1.65 -19.00 -7.21
CA ILE A 215 -1.59 -20.24 -7.98
C ILE A 215 -0.11 -20.49 -8.28
N GLY A 216 0.44 -21.58 -7.75
CA GLY A 216 1.83 -21.97 -8.00
C GLY A 216 1.96 -22.83 -9.26
N SER A 217 3.13 -22.84 -9.88
CA SER A 217 3.43 -23.87 -10.87
C SER A 217 3.58 -25.25 -10.19
N ASN A 218 3.30 -26.33 -10.91
CA ASN A 218 3.48 -27.71 -10.40
C ASN A 218 4.92 -28.05 -9.99
N TRP A 219 5.90 -27.20 -10.32
CA TRP A 219 7.25 -27.27 -9.80
C TRP A 219 7.27 -27.22 -8.26
N PHE A 220 6.51 -26.31 -7.66
CA PHE A 220 6.44 -26.17 -6.19
C PHE A 220 5.92 -27.44 -5.52
N LYS A 221 4.94 -28.10 -6.15
CA LYS A 221 4.40 -29.38 -5.68
C LYS A 221 5.42 -30.52 -5.78
N LYS A 222 6.21 -30.57 -6.85
CA LYS A 222 7.17 -31.66 -7.11
C LYS A 222 8.46 -31.52 -6.31
N GLU A 223 9.00 -30.31 -6.24
CA GLU A 223 10.34 -30.07 -5.68
C GLU A 223 10.30 -29.67 -4.20
N LEU A 224 9.23 -29.02 -3.75
CA LEU A 224 9.06 -28.59 -2.36
C LEU A 224 7.95 -29.34 -1.63
N GLU A 225 7.32 -30.33 -2.28
CA GLU A 225 6.24 -31.16 -1.71
C GLU A 225 5.06 -30.35 -1.14
N LEU A 226 4.81 -29.15 -1.70
CA LEU A 226 3.74 -28.27 -1.23
C LEU A 226 2.36 -28.70 -1.73
N GLU A 227 1.37 -28.58 -0.86
CA GLU A 227 -0.04 -28.86 -1.11
C GLU A 227 -0.91 -27.58 -1.08
N VAL A 228 -2.18 -27.72 -1.48
CA VAL A 228 -3.14 -26.61 -1.42
C VAL A 228 -3.44 -26.30 0.05
N GLY A 229 -3.34 -25.02 0.41
CA GLY A 229 -3.47 -24.53 1.79
C GLY A 229 -2.14 -24.39 2.52
N ASP A 230 -1.04 -24.90 1.96
CA ASP A 230 0.28 -24.68 2.53
C ASP A 230 0.69 -23.22 2.40
N THR A 231 1.41 -22.74 3.43
CA THR A 231 1.99 -21.40 3.44
C THR A 231 3.51 -21.47 3.46
N THR A 232 4.14 -20.57 2.71
CA THR A 232 5.60 -20.43 2.73
C THR A 232 6.02 -18.97 2.61
N ARG A 233 7.23 -18.67 3.03
CA ARG A 233 7.78 -17.31 2.96
C ARG A 233 8.62 -17.16 1.70
N LEU A 234 8.23 -16.24 0.83
CA LEU A 234 8.94 -15.93 -0.42
C LEU A 234 9.44 -14.50 -0.42
N PHE A 235 10.41 -14.24 -1.30
CA PHE A 235 10.86 -12.89 -1.61
C PHE A 235 10.25 -12.43 -2.93
N LEU A 236 9.47 -11.35 -2.89
CA LEU A 236 9.03 -10.57 -4.04
C LEU A 236 9.95 -9.36 -4.17
N GLY A 237 10.89 -9.42 -5.11
CA GLY A 237 11.96 -8.42 -5.20
C GLY A 237 12.78 -8.36 -3.90
N ASN A 238 12.73 -7.24 -3.20
CA ASN A 238 13.39 -7.04 -1.90
C ASN A 238 12.45 -7.20 -0.68
N ARG A 239 11.20 -7.61 -0.92
CA ARG A 239 10.17 -7.77 0.12
C ARG A 239 9.98 -9.24 0.44
N SER A 240 9.87 -9.54 1.71
CA SER A 240 9.49 -10.88 2.13
C SER A 240 8.00 -10.90 2.47
N THR A 241 7.28 -11.87 1.91
CA THR A 241 5.83 -12.04 2.10
C THR A 241 5.52 -13.50 2.36
N THR A 242 4.47 -13.75 3.13
CA THR A 242 3.91 -15.09 3.30
C THR A 242 2.94 -15.35 2.16
N VAL A 243 3.06 -16.51 1.55
CA VAL A 243 2.28 -16.91 0.38
C VAL A 243 1.50 -18.18 0.73
N GLU A 244 0.20 -18.21 0.42
CA GLU A 244 -0.66 -19.39 0.49
C GLU A 244 -0.92 -19.95 -0.91
N PHE A 245 -0.68 -21.24 -1.11
CA PHE A 245 -0.97 -21.92 -2.37
C PHE A 245 -2.44 -22.33 -2.42
N VAL A 246 -3.25 -21.65 -3.22
CA VAL A 246 -4.69 -21.94 -3.37
C VAL A 246 -4.98 -22.92 -4.51
N ALA A 247 -4.05 -23.05 -5.45
CA ALA A 247 -4.09 -24.02 -6.55
C ALA A 247 -2.70 -24.20 -7.17
N PHE A 248 -2.58 -25.20 -8.05
CA PHE A 248 -1.40 -25.41 -8.87
C PHE A 248 -1.75 -25.54 -10.35
N ALA A 249 -0.84 -25.08 -11.22
CA ALA A 249 -0.98 -25.12 -12.68
C ALA A 249 0.31 -25.61 -13.37
N ASP A 250 0.18 -26.24 -14.54
CA ASP A 250 1.34 -26.68 -15.33
C ASP A 250 1.88 -25.60 -16.27
N PHE A 251 1.01 -24.73 -16.77
CA PHE A 251 1.35 -23.79 -17.83
C PHE A 251 0.87 -22.37 -17.52
N PHE A 252 1.73 -21.39 -17.79
CA PHE A 252 1.34 -19.98 -17.88
C PHE A 252 1.83 -19.42 -19.22
N PRO A 253 0.97 -18.78 -20.04
CA PRO A 253 1.24 -18.52 -21.45
C PRO A 253 2.54 -17.78 -21.79
N THR A 254 3.05 -16.94 -20.89
CA THR A 254 4.24 -16.10 -21.13
C THR A 254 5.50 -16.61 -20.42
N PHE A 255 5.39 -17.72 -19.68
CA PHE A 255 6.50 -18.34 -18.97
C PHE A 255 6.80 -19.74 -19.53
N PRO A 256 8.08 -20.07 -19.82
CA PRO A 256 8.44 -21.42 -20.25
C PRO A 256 8.21 -22.43 -19.11
N SER A 257 7.18 -23.27 -19.25
CA SER A 257 6.70 -24.20 -18.22
C SER A 257 7.69 -25.31 -17.81
N ALA A 258 8.71 -25.58 -18.63
CA ALA A 258 9.58 -26.74 -18.43
C ALA A 258 10.74 -26.52 -17.43
N SER A 259 11.10 -25.27 -17.09
CA SER A 259 12.35 -25.01 -16.35
C SER A 259 12.30 -23.88 -15.33
N SER A 260 11.17 -23.20 -15.17
CA SER A 260 11.10 -22.02 -14.28
C SER A 260 9.84 -22.03 -13.43
N PRO A 261 9.97 -22.01 -12.08
CA PRO A 261 8.81 -21.83 -11.22
C PRO A 261 8.18 -20.46 -11.46
N TYR A 262 6.85 -20.40 -11.42
CA TYR A 262 6.10 -19.16 -11.53
C TYR A 262 4.94 -19.16 -10.51
N LEU A 263 4.46 -17.96 -10.20
CA LEU A 263 3.29 -17.73 -9.35
C LEU A 263 2.32 -16.80 -10.09
N VAL A 264 1.03 -17.07 -9.96
CA VAL A 264 -0.04 -16.14 -10.38
C VAL A 264 -0.73 -15.61 -9.12
N ALA A 265 -0.80 -14.30 -9.00
CA ALA A 265 -1.37 -13.61 -7.84
C ALA A 265 -2.25 -12.44 -8.31
N ASP A 266 -3.07 -11.89 -7.41
CA ASP A 266 -3.77 -10.63 -7.67
C ASP A 266 -2.74 -9.50 -7.84
N LEU A 267 -2.79 -8.82 -9.01
CA LEU A 267 -1.89 -7.71 -9.33
C LEU A 267 -1.96 -6.60 -8.28
N ARG A 268 -3.14 -6.29 -7.75
CA ARG A 268 -3.33 -5.23 -6.75
C ARG A 268 -2.64 -5.57 -5.44
N GLU A 269 -2.65 -6.85 -5.05
CA GLU A 269 -1.96 -7.32 -3.85
C GLU A 269 -0.45 -7.29 -4.00
N VAL A 270 0.06 -7.68 -5.17
CA VAL A 270 1.50 -7.57 -5.50
C VAL A 270 1.93 -6.11 -5.50
N GLN A 271 1.19 -5.23 -6.18
CA GLN A 271 1.47 -3.79 -6.22
C GLN A 271 1.43 -3.19 -4.81
N ARG A 272 0.46 -3.58 -3.99
CA ARG A 272 0.38 -3.18 -2.58
C ARG A 272 1.63 -3.60 -1.80
N ILE A 273 2.00 -4.88 -1.82
CA ILE A 273 3.20 -5.40 -1.10
C ILE A 273 4.47 -4.65 -1.53
N MET A 274 4.58 -4.36 -2.83
CA MET A 274 5.76 -3.69 -3.39
C MET A 274 5.77 -2.18 -3.15
N SER A 275 4.61 -1.53 -3.02
CA SER A 275 4.48 -0.06 -2.97
C SER A 275 4.29 0.50 -1.57
N ILE A 276 3.69 -0.24 -0.64
CA ILE A 276 3.01 0.35 0.53
C ILE A 276 3.90 1.28 1.36
N ASP A 277 5.19 0.95 1.55
CA ASP A 277 6.14 1.73 2.33
C ASP A 277 7.28 2.31 1.48
N GLN A 278 7.08 2.44 0.17
CA GLN A 278 8.00 3.13 -0.74
C GLN A 278 7.57 4.59 -0.91
N THR A 279 8.53 5.51 -1.07
CA THR A 279 8.20 6.90 -1.40
C THR A 279 7.64 7.04 -2.81
N ARG A 280 7.99 6.10 -3.70
CA ARG A 280 7.52 5.98 -5.08
C ARG A 280 6.59 4.76 -5.21
N GLY A 281 5.70 4.77 -6.19
CA GLY A 281 4.87 3.58 -6.50
C GLY A 281 5.73 2.38 -6.94
N ALA A 282 5.14 1.18 -6.91
CA ALA A 282 5.76 -0.01 -7.49
C ALA A 282 6.12 0.22 -8.97
N ASP A 283 7.10 -0.54 -9.45
CA ASP A 283 7.48 -0.55 -10.86
C ASP A 283 6.26 -0.81 -11.75
N ALA A 284 6.27 -0.19 -12.92
CA ALA A 284 5.18 -0.28 -13.88
C ALA A 284 4.95 -1.74 -14.32
N THR A 285 3.69 -2.07 -14.56
CA THR A 285 3.29 -3.30 -15.27
C THR A 285 4.12 -3.41 -16.55
N ASN A 286 4.82 -4.53 -16.72
CA ASN A 286 5.72 -4.76 -17.85
C ASN A 286 5.07 -5.54 -19.00
N GLU A 287 3.82 -5.97 -18.85
CA GLU A 287 3.08 -6.74 -19.84
C GLU A 287 1.60 -6.34 -19.89
N LEU A 288 1.08 -6.09 -21.10
CA LEU A 288 -0.33 -5.80 -21.34
C LEU A 288 -0.97 -6.95 -22.12
N TRP A 289 -2.08 -7.47 -21.59
CA TRP A 289 -2.82 -8.57 -22.19
C TRP A 289 -4.09 -8.02 -22.84
N ILE A 290 -4.21 -8.19 -24.16
CA ILE A 290 -5.33 -7.68 -24.95
C ILE A 290 -6.13 -8.86 -25.49
N SER A 291 -7.42 -8.92 -25.17
CA SER A 291 -8.35 -9.88 -25.77
C SER A 291 -9.04 -9.23 -26.97
N ALA A 292 -8.94 -9.86 -28.13
CA ALA A 292 -9.57 -9.40 -29.37
C ALA A 292 -10.46 -10.51 -29.95
N PRO A 293 -11.62 -10.80 -29.32
CA PRO A 293 -12.45 -11.96 -29.65
C PRO A 293 -13.07 -11.93 -31.05
N GLU A 294 -13.24 -10.73 -31.62
CA GLU A 294 -13.82 -10.51 -32.95
C GLU A 294 -12.76 -10.32 -34.04
N ALA A 295 -11.48 -10.21 -33.67
CA ALA A 295 -10.41 -10.04 -34.63
C ALA A 295 -10.10 -11.37 -35.33
N LYS A 296 -9.91 -11.34 -36.65
CA LYS A 296 -9.44 -12.51 -37.38
C LYS A 296 -7.94 -12.64 -37.18
N ILE A 297 -7.45 -13.87 -37.08
CA ILE A 297 -6.02 -14.16 -36.91
C ILE A 297 -5.18 -13.50 -38.02
N ASP A 298 -5.69 -13.48 -39.25
CA ASP A 298 -5.02 -12.85 -40.39
C ASP A 298 -4.86 -11.32 -40.21
N ASP A 299 -5.80 -10.67 -39.51
CA ASP A 299 -5.72 -9.23 -39.20
C ASP A 299 -4.68 -8.95 -38.09
N LEU A 300 -4.39 -9.95 -37.25
CA LEU A 300 -3.42 -9.87 -36.15
C LEU A 300 -2.01 -10.34 -36.55
N ALA A 301 -1.84 -10.91 -37.76
CA ALA A 301 -0.57 -11.50 -38.21
C ALA A 301 0.59 -10.50 -38.26
N ASN A 302 0.31 -9.19 -38.39
CA ASN A 302 1.31 -8.13 -38.46
C ASN A 302 1.40 -7.30 -37.16
N ILE A 303 0.82 -7.78 -36.05
CA ILE A 303 0.80 -7.03 -34.79
C ILE A 303 2.21 -6.83 -34.21
N GLU A 304 3.11 -7.79 -34.44
CA GLU A 304 4.51 -7.70 -33.99
C GLU A 304 5.24 -6.52 -34.65
N ASP A 305 4.98 -6.28 -35.94
CA ASP A 305 5.56 -5.16 -36.68
C ASP A 305 5.02 -3.80 -36.19
N LEU A 306 3.74 -3.75 -35.79
CA LEU A 306 3.09 -2.54 -35.26
C LEU A 306 3.67 -2.07 -33.92
N PHE A 307 4.05 -3.00 -33.05
CA PHE A 307 4.58 -2.68 -31.71
C PHE A 307 6.11 -2.65 -31.63
N SER A 308 6.82 -3.00 -32.71
CA SER A 308 8.28 -2.88 -32.79
C SER A 308 8.81 -1.43 -32.62
N PHE A 309 7.92 -0.44 -32.73
CA PHE A 309 8.22 0.95 -32.41
C PHE A 309 8.13 1.19 -30.90
N ASN A 310 9.21 1.73 -30.30
CA ASN A 310 9.33 2.16 -28.88
C ASN A 310 9.65 1.07 -27.84
N ASN A 311 10.46 0.05 -28.17
CA ASN A 311 10.88 -1.02 -27.23
C ASN A 311 9.72 -1.86 -26.66
N LEU A 312 8.55 -1.86 -27.30
CA LEU A 312 7.45 -2.76 -26.98
C LEU A 312 7.63 -4.05 -27.80
N SER A 313 7.32 -5.20 -27.19
CA SER A 313 7.25 -6.47 -27.92
C SER A 313 5.83 -7.00 -27.81
N ALA A 314 5.19 -7.27 -28.95
CA ALA A 314 3.92 -7.99 -28.98
C ALA A 314 4.19 -9.48 -29.24
N ARG A 315 3.35 -10.34 -28.65
CA ARG A 315 3.30 -11.77 -28.95
C ARG A 315 1.85 -12.18 -29.14
N LEU A 316 1.55 -12.78 -30.29
CA LEU A 316 0.23 -13.36 -30.51
C LEU A 316 0.08 -14.65 -29.71
N MET A 317 -0.93 -14.71 -28.85
CA MET A 317 -1.24 -15.91 -28.08
C MET A 317 -2.54 -16.54 -28.56
N GLN A 318 -2.44 -17.79 -28.99
CA GLN A 318 -3.56 -18.54 -29.58
C GLN A 318 -4.27 -19.45 -28.56
N HIS A 319 -3.70 -19.58 -27.36
CA HIS A 319 -4.21 -20.42 -26.28
C HIS A 319 -5.14 -19.62 -25.36
N ALA A 320 -6.36 -20.12 -25.14
CA ALA A 320 -7.36 -19.46 -24.30
C ALA A 320 -6.97 -19.52 -22.81
N GLY A 321 -7.39 -18.54 -22.01
CA GLY A 321 -7.15 -18.54 -20.55
C GLY A 321 -7.68 -19.80 -19.82
N SER A 322 -8.59 -20.55 -20.42
CA SER A 322 -9.05 -21.86 -19.95
C SER A 322 -8.00 -22.98 -20.04
N GLU A 323 -6.92 -22.79 -20.81
CA GLU A 323 -5.82 -23.75 -20.99
C GLU A 323 -4.68 -23.56 -19.97
N ILE A 324 -4.74 -22.52 -19.13
CA ILE A 324 -3.82 -22.32 -17.98
C ILE A 324 -3.83 -23.54 -17.03
N ILE A 325 -4.90 -24.33 -17.04
CA ILE A 325 -5.07 -25.55 -16.23
C ILE A 325 -4.83 -26.85 -17.05
N ARG A 326 -4.72 -26.76 -18.37
CA ARG A 326 -4.71 -27.92 -19.26
C ARG A 326 -3.69 -27.77 -20.38
N SER A 327 -2.46 -28.23 -20.13
CA SER A 327 -1.49 -28.70 -21.14
C SER A 327 -0.18 -28.98 -20.39
N ARG A 328 0.25 -30.22 -20.14
CA ARG A 328 0.52 -31.31 -21.09
C ARG A 328 0.20 -32.68 -20.46
N SER A 329 -0.79 -33.37 -20.99
CA SER A 329 -0.79 -34.85 -21.00
C SER A 329 -0.31 -35.43 -22.32
N ASP A 330 0.04 -34.60 -23.31
CA ASP A 330 0.49 -35.04 -24.63
C ASP A 330 1.75 -34.27 -25.06
N ALA A 331 2.90 -34.67 -24.52
CA ALA A 331 4.23 -34.49 -25.12
C ALA A 331 5.22 -35.48 -24.49
#